data_AF-A0A7X9DFE8-F1
#
_entry.id   AF-A0A7X9DFE8-F1
#
_cell.length_a   1.000
_cell.length_b   1.000
_cell.length_c   1.000
_cell.angle_alpha   90.00
_cell.angle_beta   90.00
_cell.angle_gamma   90.00
#
_symmetry.space_group_name_H-M   'P 1'
#
loop_
_entity.id
_entity.type
_entity.pdbx_description
1 polymer ?
#
loop_
_entity_poly.entity_id
_entity_poly.type
_entity_poly.pdbx_seq_one_letter_code
_entity_poly.pdbx_strand_id
1 'polypeptide(L)'
;MLKSSSQLINLFDLVNDEILIIDGNNYNVLFNNDRAEKFVTKDGAISILEDEKIKNILRSLQPDKTHAEHISLKINNKIHHYKVNILAIKDEESYLIAFVLTDTTRLFKLHRKQQQLIAQILKNYFDRFESLKQLADSIAHEVRNPLVSIGGY
;
A
#
# COMPACT_ATOMS: atom_id res chain seq x y z
N MET A 1 -15.00 18.96 -27.65
CA MET A 1 -13.85 19.58 -26.95
C MET A 1 -14.36 20.26 -25.68
N LEU A 2 -14.20 19.64 -24.51
CA LEU A 2 -14.49 20.28 -23.23
C LEU A 2 -13.57 21.51 -23.08
N LYS A 3 -14.13 22.73 -23.09
CA LYS A 3 -13.41 23.90 -22.57
C LYS A 3 -13.22 23.65 -21.09
N SER A 4 -12.06 23.13 -20.71
CA SER A 4 -11.66 23.01 -19.31
C SER A 4 -11.74 24.40 -18.69
N SER A 5 -12.67 24.59 -17.76
CA SER A 5 -12.62 25.74 -16.87
C SER A 5 -11.26 25.66 -16.17
N SER A 6 -10.41 26.67 -16.32
CA SER A 6 -9.10 26.73 -15.68
C SER A 6 -9.19 26.49 -14.17
N GLN A 7 -10.33 26.80 -13.56
CA GLN A 7 -10.63 26.55 -12.15
C GLN A 7 -10.72 25.05 -11.81
N LEU A 8 -11.25 24.21 -12.71
CA LEU A 8 -11.37 22.77 -12.50
C LEU A 8 -10.01 22.07 -12.59
N ILE A 9 -9.15 22.50 -13.52
CA ILE A 9 -7.77 22.00 -13.60
C ILE A 9 -7.03 22.34 -12.31
N ASN A 10 -7.08 23.61 -11.89
CA ASN A 10 -6.46 24.04 -10.64
C ASN A 10 -6.99 23.25 -9.43
N LEU A 11 -8.26 22.85 -9.42
CA LEU A 11 -8.81 22.04 -8.34
C LEU A 11 -8.18 20.65 -8.31
N PHE A 12 -7.96 20.00 -9.45
CA PHE A 12 -7.30 18.70 -9.51
C PHE A 12 -5.82 18.74 -9.09
N ASP A 13 -5.14 19.86 -9.30
CA ASP A 13 -3.76 20.05 -8.84
C ASP A 13 -3.68 20.25 -7.30
N LEU A 14 -4.74 20.74 -6.67
CA LEU A 14 -4.81 20.87 -5.21
C LEU A 14 -5.00 19.51 -4.51
N VAL A 15 -5.61 18.52 -5.18
CA VAL A 15 -5.89 17.19 -4.60
C VAL A 15 -4.60 16.39 -4.43
N ASN A 16 -4.40 15.82 -3.23
CA ASN A 16 -3.19 15.04 -2.92
C ASN A 16 -3.02 13.75 -3.72
N ASP A 17 -4.11 13.21 -4.26
CA ASP A 17 -4.07 12.05 -5.13
C ASP A 17 -3.48 12.39 -6.50
N GLU A 18 -2.86 11.39 -7.11
CA GLU A 18 -2.38 11.49 -8.48
C GLU A 18 -3.51 11.12 -9.43
N ILE A 19 -3.87 12.03 -10.33
CA ILE A 19 -5.00 11.86 -11.24
C ILE A 19 -4.45 11.78 -12.66
N LEU A 20 -4.79 10.72 -13.37
CA LEU A 20 -4.42 10.48 -14.77
C LEU A 20 -5.66 10.06 -15.56
N ILE A 21 -5.95 10.72 -16.66
CA ILE A 21 -7.06 10.39 -17.57
C ILE A 21 -6.47 10.11 -18.94
N ILE A 22 -6.86 8.97 -19.49
CA ILE A 22 -6.39 8.50 -20.79
C ILE A 22 -7.57 8.20 -21.70
N ASP A 23 -7.33 8.27 -22.99
CA ASP A 23 -8.27 7.79 -24.00
C ASP A 23 -8.30 6.26 -23.93
N GLY A 24 -9.50 5.68 -23.80
CA GLY A 24 -9.65 4.24 -23.62
C GLY A 24 -9.45 3.41 -24.89
N ASN A 25 -9.38 4.02 -26.08
CA ASN A 25 -9.15 3.32 -27.35
C ASN A 25 -7.66 3.25 -27.69
N ASN A 26 -6.92 4.34 -27.50
CA ASN A 26 -5.50 4.43 -27.88
C ASN A 26 -4.54 4.56 -26.68
N TYR A 27 -5.06 4.67 -25.46
CA TYR A 27 -4.30 4.84 -24.21
C TYR A 27 -3.42 6.09 -24.16
N ASN A 28 -3.70 7.11 -24.98
CA ASN A 28 -3.00 8.38 -24.93
C ASN A 28 -3.44 9.19 -23.70
N VAL A 29 -2.50 9.88 -23.07
CA VAL A 29 -2.78 10.78 -21.94
C VAL A 29 -3.57 11.99 -22.43
N LEU A 30 -4.76 12.18 -21.87
CA LEU A 30 -5.61 13.34 -22.13
C LEU A 30 -5.49 14.39 -21.02
N PHE A 31 -5.23 13.94 -19.80
CA PHE A 31 -5.03 14.81 -18.65
C PHE A 31 -4.20 14.10 -17.58
N ASN A 32 -3.33 14.86 -16.90
CA ASN A 32 -2.65 14.45 -15.70
C ASN A 32 -2.46 15.69 -14.81
N ASN A 33 -2.64 15.54 -13.49
CA ASN A 33 -2.28 16.61 -12.56
C ASN A 33 -0.77 16.63 -12.30
N ASP A 34 -0.26 17.69 -11.67
CA ASP A 34 1.17 17.87 -11.37
C ASP A 34 1.78 16.64 -10.68
N ARG A 35 1.03 16.04 -9.75
CA ARG A 35 1.50 14.87 -8.99
C ARG A 35 1.59 13.60 -9.84
N ALA A 36 0.78 13.48 -10.89
CA ALA A 36 0.73 12.32 -11.78
C ALA A 36 1.79 12.39 -12.91
N GLU A 37 2.46 13.52 -13.13
CA GLU A 37 3.51 13.65 -14.16
C GLU A 37 4.59 12.57 -14.06
N LYS A 38 4.94 12.15 -12.84
CA LYS A 38 5.92 11.09 -12.59
C LYS A 38 5.58 9.74 -13.24
N PHE A 39 4.32 9.52 -13.62
CA PHE A 39 3.88 8.29 -14.27
C PHE A 39 3.95 8.33 -15.79
N VAL A 40 4.11 9.51 -16.38
CA VAL A 40 4.16 9.73 -17.82
C VAL A 40 5.63 9.92 -18.22
N THR A 41 6.10 9.10 -19.15
CA THR A 41 7.45 9.20 -19.70
C THR A 41 7.54 10.33 -20.73
N LYS A 42 8.75 10.76 -21.08
CA LYS A 42 8.99 11.81 -22.09
C LYS A 42 8.40 11.45 -23.47
N ASP A 43 8.28 10.16 -23.77
CA ASP A 43 7.74 9.64 -25.01
C ASP A 43 6.20 9.49 -24.96
N GLY A 44 5.56 9.91 -23.87
CA GLY A 44 4.12 9.82 -23.64
C GLY A 44 3.64 8.45 -23.14
N ALA A 45 4.53 7.46 -22.98
CA ALA A 45 4.17 6.17 -22.42
C ALA A 45 3.87 6.26 -20.92
N ILE A 46 2.92 5.45 -20.44
CA ILE A 46 2.41 5.49 -19.07
C ILE A 46 2.94 4.28 -18.29
N SER A 47 3.78 4.53 -17.29
CA SER A 47 4.39 3.49 -16.45
C SER A 47 3.40 2.61 -15.69
N ILE A 48 2.21 3.13 -15.33
CA ILE A 48 1.17 2.37 -14.62
C ILE A 48 0.63 1.23 -15.50
N LEU A 49 0.61 1.41 -16.82
CA LEU A 49 0.12 0.39 -17.77
C LEU A 49 1.09 -0.78 -17.92
N GLU A 50 2.32 -0.69 -17.40
CA GLU A 50 3.27 -1.80 -17.40
C GLU A 50 2.91 -2.88 -16.37
N ASP A 51 2.14 -2.53 -15.33
CA ASP A 51 1.71 -3.44 -14.27
C ASP A 51 0.67 -4.46 -14.78
N GLU A 52 0.95 -5.75 -14.58
CA GLU A 52 0.11 -6.84 -15.07
C GLU A 52 -1.29 -6.85 -14.44
N LYS A 53 -1.45 -6.41 -13.19
CA LYS A 53 -2.79 -6.32 -12.57
C LYS A 53 -3.61 -5.25 -13.27
N ILE A 54 -3.01 -4.10 -13.55
CA ILE A 54 -3.67 -3.01 -14.27
C ILE A 54 -4.07 -3.47 -15.67
N LYS A 55 -3.17 -4.13 -16.42
CA LYS A 55 -3.51 -4.69 -17.75
C LYS A 55 -4.71 -5.65 -17.67
N ASN A 56 -4.76 -6.51 -16.66
CA ASN A 56 -5.87 -7.44 -16.48
C ASN A 56 -7.19 -6.74 -16.14
N ILE A 57 -7.15 -5.68 -15.32
CA ILE A 57 -8.34 -4.87 -15.02
C ILE A 57 -8.82 -4.13 -16.28
N LEU A 58 -7.91 -3.57 -17.08
CA LEU A 58 -8.25 -2.88 -18.32
C LEU A 58 -8.95 -3.80 -19.34
N ARG A 59 -8.57 -5.08 -19.40
CA ARG A 59 -9.22 -6.07 -20.26
C ARG A 59 -10.65 -6.43 -19.82
N SER A 60 -10.97 -6.31 -18.53
CA SER A 60 -12.29 -6.64 -17.97
C SER A 60 -13.10 -5.40 -17.59
N LEU A 61 -12.60 -4.20 -17.91
CA LEU A 61 -13.18 -2.95 -17.48
C LEU A 61 -14.52 -2.73 -18.18
N GLN A 62 -15.57 -2.57 -17.38
CA GLN A 62 -16.90 -2.17 -17.84
C GLN A 62 -17.08 -0.67 -17.65
N PRO A 63 -17.73 0.04 -18.61
CA PRO A 63 -18.10 1.43 -18.43
C PRO A 63 -18.89 1.65 -17.13
N ASP A 64 -18.68 2.81 -16.52
CA ASP A 64 -19.36 3.30 -15.32
C ASP A 64 -19.13 2.46 -14.04
N LYS A 65 -18.25 1.46 -14.11
CA LYS A 65 -17.84 0.65 -12.96
C LYS A 65 -16.47 1.06 -12.45
N THR A 66 -16.44 1.44 -11.18
CA THR A 66 -15.17 1.72 -10.48
C THR A 66 -14.52 0.41 -10.03
N HIS A 67 -13.23 0.25 -10.30
CA HIS A 67 -12.39 -0.82 -9.78
C HIS A 67 -11.33 -0.23 -8.86
N ALA A 68 -11.03 -0.90 -7.76
CA ALA A 68 -9.99 -0.48 -6.83
C ALA A 68 -9.01 -1.63 -6.63
N GLU A 69 -7.71 -1.35 -6.76
CA GLU A 69 -6.65 -2.34 -6.62
C GLU A 69 -5.42 -1.75 -5.92
N HIS A 70 -4.61 -2.61 -5.31
CA HIS A 70 -3.32 -2.22 -4.75
C HIS A 70 -2.19 -2.70 -5.66
N ILE A 71 -1.34 -1.75 -6.07
CA ILE A 71 -0.17 -2.00 -6.91
C ILE A 71 1.11 -1.51 -6.25
N SER A 72 2.23 -2.08 -6.67
CA SER A 72 3.55 -1.67 -6.23
C SER A 72 4.39 -1.32 -7.45
N LEU A 73 4.75 -0.05 -7.58
CA LEU A 73 5.49 0.47 -8.71
C LEU A 73 6.89 0.87 -8.30
N LYS A 74 7.87 0.60 -9.16
CA LYS A 74 9.24 1.06 -8.98
C LYS A 74 9.42 2.40 -9.68
N ILE A 75 9.51 3.48 -8.92
CA ILE A 75 9.70 4.84 -9.42
C ILE A 75 10.99 5.39 -8.82
N ASN A 76 11.87 5.95 -9.65
CA ASN A 76 13.17 6.50 -9.21
C ASN A 76 13.97 5.52 -8.32
N ASN A 77 14.00 4.25 -8.72
CA ASN A 77 14.66 3.15 -8.01
C ASN A 77 14.11 2.85 -6.59
N LYS A 78 12.97 3.41 -6.21
CA LYS A 78 12.27 3.12 -4.95
C LYS A 78 10.95 2.42 -5.24
N ILE A 79 10.55 1.51 -4.36
CA ILE A 79 9.24 0.88 -4.44
C ILE A 79 8.23 1.79 -3.73
N HIS A 80 7.19 2.14 -4.47
CA HIS A 80 6.03 2.87 -3.98
C HIS A 80 4.80 1.98 -4.03
N HIS A 81 3.94 2.10 -3.04
CA HIS A 81 2.70 1.34 -2.93
C HIS A 81 1.53 2.29 -3.17
N TYR A 82 0.69 1.98 -4.14
CA TYR A 82 -0.45 2.80 -4.50
C TYR A 82 -1.74 2.02 -4.31
N LYS A 83 -2.76 2.71 -3.79
CA LYS A 83 -4.15 2.32 -4.03
C LYS A 83 -4.59 3.01 -5.31
N VAL A 84 -5.06 2.26 -6.28
CA VAL A 84 -5.47 2.77 -7.59
C VAL A 84 -6.95 2.54 -7.74
N ASN A 85 -7.69 3.61 -7.98
CA ASN A 85 -9.09 3.56 -8.39
C ASN A 85 -9.15 3.83 -9.89
N ILE A 86 -9.82 2.96 -10.63
CA ILE A 86 -9.92 2.98 -12.09
C ILE A 86 -11.39 3.11 -12.44
N LEU A 87 -11.72 4.09 -13.25
CA LEU A 87 -13.08 4.32 -13.75
C LEU A 87 -13.04 4.44 -15.27
N ALA A 88 -13.75 3.55 -15.96
CA ALA A 88 -14.08 3.74 -17.36
C ALA A 88 -15.30 4.65 -17.47
N ILE A 89 -15.20 5.70 -18.27
CA ILE A 89 -16.30 6.61 -18.60
C ILE A 89 -16.52 6.46 -20.09
N LYS A 90 -17.74 6.08 -20.48
CA LYS A 90 -18.11 6.01 -21.89
C LYS A 90 -19.28 6.94 -22.15
N ASP A 91 -19.04 7.94 -22.99
CA ASP A 91 -20.07 8.82 -23.53
C ASP A 91 -20.29 8.47 -25.02
N GLU A 92 -21.32 9.05 -25.65
CA GLU A 92 -21.67 8.81 -27.06
C GLU A 92 -20.49 9.10 -28.00
N GLU A 93 -19.65 10.08 -27.65
CA GLU A 93 -18.53 10.54 -28.48
C GLU A 93 -17.14 10.13 -27.97
N SER A 94 -17.03 9.61 -26.74
CA SER A 94 -15.71 9.37 -26.13
C SER A 94 -15.67 8.21 -25.16
N TYR A 95 -14.54 7.50 -25.15
CA TYR A 95 -14.25 6.47 -24.16
C TYR A 95 -12.99 6.89 -23.40
N LEU A 96 -13.13 7.12 -22.11
CA LEU A 96 -12.09 7.64 -21.22
C LEU A 96 -11.84 6.65 -20.09
N ILE A 97 -10.60 6.58 -19.63
CA ILE A 97 -10.23 5.79 -18.46
C ILE A 97 -9.51 6.72 -17.49
N ALA A 98 -10.11 6.93 -16.33
CA ALA A 98 -9.56 7.73 -15.25
C ALA A 98 -8.91 6.83 -14.20
N PHE A 99 -7.71 7.19 -13.79
CA PHE A 99 -6.95 6.61 -12.70
C PHE A 99 -6.81 7.66 -11.61
N VAL A 100 -7.19 7.29 -10.39
CA VAL A 100 -6.92 8.05 -9.18
C VAL A 100 -6.03 7.19 -8.30
N LEU A 101 -4.77 7.58 -8.18
CA LEU A 101 -3.78 6.89 -7.38
C LEU A 101 -3.59 7.64 -6.06
N THR A 102 -3.55 6.89 -4.97
CA THR A 102 -3.22 7.39 -3.64
C THR A 102 -1.94 6.71 -3.18
N ASP A 103 -0.87 7.48 -2.94
CA ASP A 103 0.38 6.94 -2.38
C ASP A 103 0.16 6.46 -0.94
N THR A 104 0.19 5.14 -0.75
CA THR A 104 0.06 4.46 0.53
C THR A 104 1.40 3.93 1.06
N THR A 105 2.53 4.31 0.44
CA THR A 105 3.87 3.84 0.80
C THR A 105 4.20 4.10 2.26
N ARG A 106 3.86 5.29 2.78
CA ARG A 106 4.08 5.63 4.19
C ARG A 106 3.27 4.74 5.12
N LEU A 107 2.00 4.49 4.77
CA LEU A 107 1.13 3.61 5.54
C LEU A 107 1.69 2.18 5.57
N PHE A 108 2.16 1.67 4.43
CA PHE A 108 2.76 0.35 4.34
C PHE A 108 4.04 0.22 5.19
N LYS A 109 4.91 1.25 5.16
CA LYS A 109 6.11 1.31 6.02
C LYS A 109 5.76 1.33 7.50
N LEU A 110 4.75 2.10 7.90
CA LEU A 110 4.27 2.15 9.28
C LEU A 110 3.73 0.80 9.73
N HIS A 111 2.90 0.15 8.89
CA HIS A 111 2.37 -1.17 9.19
C HIS A 111 3.47 -2.21 9.38
N ARG A 112 4.48 -2.23 8.49
CA ARG A 112 5.65 -3.12 8.63
C ARG A 112 6.42 -2.88 9.93
N LYS A 113 6.67 -1.61 10.28
CA LYS A 113 7.34 -1.27 11.53
C LYS A 113 6.54 -1.73 12.75
N GLN A 114 5.22 -1.54 12.72
CA GLN A 114 4.33 -2.01 13.79
C GLN A 114 4.40 -3.53 13.96
N GLN A 115 4.35 -4.29 12.87
CA GLN A 115 4.45 -5.76 12.91
C GLN A 115 5.80 -6.22 13.50
N GLN A 116 6.90 -5.54 13.13
CA GLN A 116 8.23 -5.82 13.70
C GLN A 116 8.28 -5.55 15.21
N LEU A 117 7.69 -4.45 15.67
CA LEU A 117 7.62 -4.12 17.09
C LEU A 117 6.79 -5.15 17.86
N ILE A 118 5.65 -5.58 17.32
CA ILE A 118 4.82 -6.63 17.92
C ILE A 118 5.62 -7.92 18.05
N ALA A 119 6.32 -8.33 17.00
CA ALA A 119 7.16 -9.53 17.03
C ALA A 119 8.28 -9.44 18.09
N GLN A 120 8.92 -8.27 18.23
CA GLN A 120 9.93 -8.03 19.27
C GLN A 120 9.34 -8.10 20.68
N ILE A 121 8.16 -7.53 20.89
CA ILE A 121 7.45 -7.59 22.18
C ILE A 121 7.15 -9.04 22.54
N LEU A 122 6.58 -9.81 21.62
CA LEU A 122 6.25 -11.23 21.85
C LEU A 122 7.49 -12.06 22.19
N LYS A 123 8.59 -11.85 21.45
CA LYS A 123 9.87 -12.50 21.75
C LYS A 123 10.36 -12.17 23.16
N ASN A 124 10.37 -10.89 23.54
CA ASN A 124 10.81 -10.46 24.86
C ASN A 124 9.94 -11.05 25.99
N TYR A 125 8.63 -11.18 25.78
CA TYR A 125 7.75 -11.85 26.74
C TYR A 125 8.10 -13.33 26.91
N PHE A 126 8.38 -14.02 25.80
CA PHE A 126 8.77 -15.42 25.82
C PHE A 126 10.11 -15.61 26.56
N ASP A 127 11.12 -14.82 26.22
CA ASP A 127 12.45 -14.88 26.85
C ASP A 127 12.37 -14.62 28.37
N ARG A 128 11.52 -13.67 28.79
CA ARG A 128 11.25 -13.39 30.21
C ARG A 128 10.52 -14.54 30.91
N PHE A 129 9.57 -15.16 30.24
CA PHE A 129 8.84 -16.30 30.79
C PHE A 129 9.76 -17.51 30.98
N GLU A 130 10.63 -17.82 30.02
CA GLU A 130 11.64 -18.86 30.18
C GLU A 130 12.60 -18.56 31.34
N SER A 131 13.05 -17.31 31.46
CA SER A 131 13.91 -16.88 32.56
C SER A 131 13.22 -17.07 33.92
N LEU A 132 11.94 -16.69 34.03
CA LEU A 132 11.14 -16.90 35.25
C LEU A 132 10.95 -18.39 35.57
N LYS A 133 10.74 -19.23 34.56
CA LYS A 133 10.63 -20.68 34.75
C LYS A 133 11.93 -21.26 35.31
N GLN A 134 13.07 -20.91 34.74
CA GLN A 134 14.38 -21.36 35.23
C GLN A 134 14.65 -20.91 36.68
N LEU A 135 14.27 -19.68 37.03
CA LEU A 135 14.36 -19.18 38.39
C LEU A 135 13.44 -19.95 39.34
N ALA A 136 12.19 -20.19 38.94
CA ALA A 136 11.23 -20.94 39.76
C ALA A 136 11.70 -22.38 40.00
N ASP A 137 12.23 -23.06 38.96
CA ASP A 137 12.81 -24.40 39.08
C ASP A 137 14.01 -24.40 40.04
N SER A 138 14.89 -23.40 39.92
CA SER A 138 16.06 -23.25 40.81
C SER A 138 15.64 -23.02 42.26
N ILE A 139 14.69 -22.10 42.51
CA ILE A 139 14.15 -21.84 43.85
C ILE A 139 13.48 -23.09 44.41
N ALA A 140 12.70 -23.82 43.60
CA ALA A 140 12.05 -25.06 44.05
C ALA A 140 13.07 -26.11 44.49
N HIS A 141 14.18 -26.24 43.75
CA HIS A 141 15.30 -27.10 44.15
C HIS A 141 15.97 -26.62 45.45
N GLU A 142 16.26 -25.32 45.57
CA GLU A 142 16.89 -24.74 46.76
C GLU A 142 16.01 -24.82 48.01
N VAL A 143 14.69 -24.68 47.88
CA VAL A 143 13.72 -24.79 48.98
C VAL A 143 13.48 -26.25 49.37
N ARG A 144 13.49 -27.17 48.41
CA ARG A 144 13.33 -28.61 48.68
C ARG A 144 14.45 -29.16 49.56
N ASN A 145 15.70 -28.74 49.33
CA ASN A 145 16.86 -29.24 50.05
C ASN A 145 16.77 -29.09 51.60
N PRO A 146 16.51 -27.90 52.17
CA PRO A 146 16.33 -27.73 53.60
C PRO A 146 15.04 -28.39 54.12
N LEU A 147 13.94 -28.39 53.35
CA LEU A 147 12.70 -29.06 53.77
C LEU A 147 12.90 -30.57 53.97
N VAL A 148 13.61 -31.23 53.05
CA VAL A 148 13.96 -32.65 53.18
C VAL A 148 14.91 -32.87 54.37
N SER A 149 15.86 -31.95 54.60
CA SER A 149 16.75 -32.01 55.76
C SER A 149 16.04 -31.79 57.10
N ILE A 150 14.95 -31.01 57.15
CA ILE A 150 14.17 -30.72 58.35
C ILE A 150 13.15 -31.84 58.61
N GLY A 151 12.49 -32.37 57.58
CA GLY A 151 11.49 -33.44 57.69
C GLY A 151 12.08 -34.86 57.76
N GLY A 152 13.39 -35.02 57.63
CA GLY A 152 14.11 -36.29 57.77
C GLY A 152 14.68 -36.55 59.16
N TYR A 153 14.42 -35.66 60.14
CA TYR A 153 14.69 -35.85 61.57
C TYR A 153 13.43 -36.30 62.31
#